data_AF-A0A957VT30-F1
#
_entry.id   AF-A0A957VT30-F1
#
_cell.length_a   1.000
_cell.length_b   1.000
_cell.length_c   1.000
_cell.angle_alpha   90.00
_cell.angle_beta   90.00
_cell.angle_gamma   90.00
#
_symmetry.space_group_name_H-M   'P 1'
#
loop_
_entity.id
_entity.type
_entity.pdbx_description
1 polymer ?
#
loop_
_entity_poly.entity_id
_entity_poly.type
_entity_poly.pdbx_seq_one_letter_code
_entity_poly.pdbx_strand_id
1 'polypeptide(L)'
;MIELYRPVDCHECADIEAALKEMVLAHRIITVADGLQPAALPAATPLPAIKDEGQIFAGQTEINAHLKELEHIAFEWRKYQSDSCYTNEANDFCL
;
A
#
# COMPACT_ATOMS: atom_id res chain seq x y z
N MET A 1 3.75 -0.61 7.74
CA MET A 1 4.01 -1.53 6.60
C MET A 1 2.67 -2.07 6.16
N ILE A 2 2.35 -1.92 4.89
CA ILE A 2 1.04 -2.27 4.34
C ILE A 2 1.01 -3.76 4.03
N GLU A 3 -0.05 -4.47 4.43
CA GLU A 3 -0.27 -5.87 4.10
C GLU A 3 -1.57 -6.02 3.31
N LEU A 4 -1.49 -6.59 2.10
CA LEU A 4 -2.64 -6.93 1.27
C LEU A 4 -2.95 -8.42 1.43
N TYR A 5 -4.10 -8.72 2.02
CA TYR A 5 -4.65 -10.07 2.13
C TYR A 5 -5.58 -10.33 0.94
N ARG A 6 -5.21 -11.26 0.07
CA ARG A 6 -5.97 -11.60 -1.15
C ARG A 6 -6.32 -13.09 -1.20
N PRO A 7 -7.51 -13.46 -1.71
CA PRO A 7 -7.79 -14.83 -2.12
C PRO A 7 -6.84 -15.30 -3.22
N VAL A 8 -6.71 -16.62 -3.40
CA VAL A 8 -5.92 -17.22 -4.49
C VAL A 8 -6.42 -16.71 -5.85
N ASP A 9 -7.74 -16.76 -6.08
CA ASP A 9 -8.38 -16.40 -7.34
C ASP A 9 -9.11 -15.05 -7.25
N CYS A 10 -8.35 -13.97 -7.12
CA CYS A 10 -8.89 -12.62 -7.07
C CYS A 10 -8.29 -11.73 -8.16
N HIS A 11 -9.07 -11.47 -9.21
CA HIS A 11 -8.68 -10.60 -10.31
C HIS A 11 -8.61 -9.12 -9.87
N GLU A 12 -9.61 -8.66 -9.11
CA GLU A 12 -9.68 -7.28 -8.58
C GLU A 12 -8.49 -6.96 -7.63
N CYS A 13 -7.87 -7.98 -7.04
CA CYS A 13 -6.70 -7.82 -6.19
C CYS A 13 -5.44 -7.41 -6.96
N ALA A 14 -5.38 -7.67 -8.27
CA ALA A 14 -4.27 -7.23 -9.10
C ALA A 14 -4.24 -5.70 -9.24
N ASP A 15 -5.41 -5.05 -9.33
CA ASP A 15 -5.51 -3.60 -9.44
C ASP A 15 -5.08 -2.92 -8.13
N ILE A 16 -5.48 -3.49 -6.98
CA ILE A 16 -5.05 -3.01 -5.66
C ILE A 16 -3.53 -3.13 -5.50
N GLU A 17 -2.97 -4.27 -5.90
CA GLU A 17 -1.53 -4.50 -5.89
C GLU A 17 -0.77 -3.54 -6.82
N ALA A 18 -1.31 -3.28 -8.01
CA ALA A 18 -0.74 -2.34 -8.97
C ALA A 18 -0.71 -0.92 -8.39
N ALA A 19 -1.81 -0.45 -7.79
CA ALA A 19 -1.88 0.87 -7.16
C ALA A 19 -0.81 1.03 -6.05
N LEU A 20 -0.65 0.03 -5.18
CA LEU A 20 0.39 0.04 -4.14
C LEU A 20 1.81 0.08 -4.72
N LYS A 21 2.06 -0.60 -5.84
CA LYS A 21 3.35 -0.56 -6.55
C LYS A 21 3.60 0.79 -7.22
N GLU A 22 2.61 1.38 -7.86
CA GLU A 22 2.72 2.68 -8.53
C GLU A 22 3.00 3.82 -7.55
N MET A 23 2.43 3.74 -6.34
CA MET A 23 2.76 4.67 -5.26
C MET A 23 4.17 4.47 -4.68
N VAL A 24 4.84 3.36 -5.01
CA VAL A 24 6.15 2.95 -4.48
C VAL A 24 6.11 2.78 -2.95
N LEU A 25 4.98 2.30 -2.44
CA LEU A 25 4.81 2.05 -1.01
C LEU A 25 5.34 0.66 -0.65
N ALA A 26 6.04 0.55 0.47
CA ALA A 26 6.47 -0.74 0.99
C ALA A 26 5.25 -1.57 1.42
N HIS A 27 4.96 -2.63 0.68
CA HIS A 27 3.82 -3.50 0.92
C HIS A 27 4.21 -4.98 0.88
N ARG A 28 3.39 -5.80 1.53
CA ARG A 28 3.49 -7.26 1.53
C ARG A 28 2.18 -7.86 1.04
N ILE A 29 2.27 -8.87 0.18
CA ILE A 29 1.11 -9.63 -0.31
C ILE A 29 1.03 -10.94 0.46
N ILE A 30 -0.16 -11.24 0.98
CA ILE A 30 -0.46 -12.47 1.71
C ILE A 30 -1.61 -13.14 0.98
N THR A 31 -1.31 -14.27 0.33
CA THR A 31 -2.33 -15.08 -0.32
C THR A 31 -3.00 -15.97 0.71
N VAL A 32 -4.32 -15.94 0.74
CA VAL A 32 -5.16 -16.69 1.67
C VAL A 32 -5.89 -17.76 0.86
N ALA A 33 -5.76 -19.02 1.28
CA ALA A 33 -6.51 -20.12 0.69
C ALA A 33 -8.00 -20.04 1.07
N ASP A 34 -8.86 -20.57 0.21
CA ASP A 34 -10.30 -20.45 0.37
C ASP A 34 -10.80 -21.01 1.71
N GLY A 35 -11.75 -20.28 2.31
CA GLY A 35 -12.35 -20.64 3.59
C GLY A 35 -11.44 -20.47 4.81
N LEU A 36 -10.19 -20.00 4.63
CA LEU A 36 -9.31 -19.67 5.76
C LEU A 36 -9.40 -18.18 6.12
N GLN A 37 -9.47 -17.91 7.42
CA GLN A 37 -9.33 -16.57 7.96
C GLN A 37 -7.88 -16.38 8.45
N PRO A 38 -7.16 -15.35 7.96
CA PRO A 38 -5.83 -15.02 8.49
C PRO A 38 -5.92 -14.61 9.96
N ALA A 39 -5.07 -15.16 10.81
CA ALA A 39 -5.05 -14.83 12.25
C ALA A 39 -4.73 -13.35 12.55
N ALA A 40 -4.14 -12.66 11.57
CA ALA A 40 -3.81 -11.24 11.65
C ALA A 40 -4.99 -10.30 11.38
N LEU A 41 -6.15 -10.84 10.93
CA LEU A 41 -7.41 -10.14 10.71
C LEU A 41 -8.46 -10.59 11.74
N PRO A 42 -9.41 -9.73 12.12
CA PRO A 42 -10.60 -10.10 12.89
C PRO A 42 -11.36 -11.26 12.24
N ALA A 43 -12.11 -11.97 13.07
CA ALA A 43 -12.97 -13.05 12.59
C ALA A 43 -13.98 -12.48 11.58
N ALA A 44 -14.20 -13.23 10.49
CA ALA A 44 -15.13 -12.87 9.41
C ALA A 44 -14.82 -11.56 8.65
N THR A 45 -13.57 -11.07 8.68
CA THR A 45 -13.17 -9.98 7.77
C THR A 45 -13.25 -10.46 6.32
N PRO A 46 -14.03 -9.79 5.45
CA PRO A 46 -14.12 -10.18 4.05
C PRO A 46 -12.80 -9.92 3.34
N LEU A 47 -12.45 -10.79 2.40
CA LEU A 47 -11.30 -10.62 1.52
C LEU A 47 -11.78 -10.09 0.15
N PRO A 48 -10.99 -9.24 -0.55
CA PRO A 48 -9.69 -8.71 -0.13
C PRO A 48 -9.77 -7.73 1.04
N ALA A 49 -8.65 -7.63 1.77
CA ALA A 49 -8.47 -6.69 2.87
C ALA A 49 -7.06 -6.11 2.90
N ILE A 50 -6.94 -4.83 3.23
CA ILE A 50 -5.67 -4.17 3.52
C ILE A 50 -5.55 -4.01 5.03
N LYS A 51 -4.39 -4.37 5.58
CA LYS A 51 -4.00 -4.00 6.93
C LYS A 51 -2.88 -2.97 6.85
N ASP A 52 -3.08 -1.83 7.48
CA ASP A 52 -2.11 -0.75 7.52
C ASP A 52 -2.01 -0.18 8.92
N GLU A 53 -0.82 -0.19 9.50
CA GLU A 53 -0.54 0.24 10.89
C GLU A 53 -1.52 -0.30 11.96
N GLY A 54 -2.08 -1.49 11.73
CA GLY A 54 -3.05 -2.13 12.63
C GLY A 54 -4.51 -1.79 12.34
N GLN A 55 -4.79 -0.85 11.45
CA GLN A 55 -6.10 -0.62 10.88
C GLN A 55 -6.38 -1.60 9.74
N ILE A 56 -7.65 -1.91 9.52
CA ILE A 56 -8.09 -2.89 8.54
C ILE A 56 -9.18 -2.27 7.69
N PHE A 57 -8.99 -2.38 6.38
CA PHE A 57 -9.88 -1.86 5.34
C PHE A 57 -10.32 -3.04 4.50
N ALA A 58 -11.60 -3.37 4.51
CA ALA A 58 -12.10 -4.59 3.90
C ALA A 58 -13.27 -4.30 2.96
N GLY A 59 -13.27 -4.99 1.81
CA GLY A 59 -14.23 -4.74 0.75
C GLY A 59 -13.89 -3.53 -0.11
N GLN A 60 -14.45 -3.52 -1.33
CA GLN A 60 -14.03 -2.63 -2.42
C GLN A 60 -14.08 -1.14 -2.05
N THR A 61 -15.15 -0.70 -1.40
CA THR A 61 -15.37 0.72 -1.08
C THR A 61 -14.33 1.24 -0.08
N GLU A 62 -14.09 0.50 1.01
CA GLU A 62 -13.14 0.91 2.03
C GLU A 62 -11.71 0.84 1.51
N ILE A 63 -11.38 -0.20 0.74
CA ILE A 63 -10.07 -0.34 0.09
C ILE A 63 -9.83 0.85 -0.85
N ASN A 64 -10.78 1.18 -1.71
CA ASN A 64 -10.61 2.29 -2.67
C ASN A 64 -10.48 3.63 -1.96
N ALA A 65 -11.24 3.85 -0.88
CA ALA A 65 -11.13 5.06 -0.07
C ALA A 65 -9.74 5.16 0.58
N HIS A 66 -9.22 4.05 1.12
CA HIS A 66 -7.88 4.02 1.71
C HIS A 66 -6.78 4.22 0.68
N LEU A 67 -6.87 3.58 -0.49
CA LEU A 67 -5.91 3.78 -1.59
C LEU A 67 -5.85 5.24 -2.04
N LYS A 68 -7.00 5.92 -2.10
CA LYS A 68 -7.06 7.35 -2.44
C LYS A 68 -6.39 8.23 -1.38
N GLU A 69 -6.52 7.88 -0.11
CA GLU A 69 -5.83 8.57 0.98
C GLU A 69 -4.32 8.34 0.89
N LEU A 70 -3.88 7.11 0.63
CA LEU A 70 -2.47 6.77 0.41
C LEU A 70 -1.88 7.53 -0.79
N GLU A 71 -2.64 7.68 -1.88
CA GLU A 71 -2.22 8.49 -3.03
C GLU A 71 -2.02 9.96 -2.64
N HIS A 72 -2.93 10.52 -1.85
CA HIS A 72 -2.82 11.90 -1.37
C HIS A 72 -1.59 12.09 -0.49
N ILE A 73 -1.36 11.16 0.45
CA ILE A 73 -0.18 11.16 1.32
C ILE A 73 1.08 11.04 0.46
N ALA A 74 1.17 10.06 -0.44
CA ALA A 74 2.33 9.88 -1.31
C ALA A 74 2.62 11.11 -2.17
N PHE A 75 1.58 11.77 -2.68
CA PHE A 75 1.70 13.02 -3.44
C PHE A 75 2.28 14.15 -2.59
N GLU A 76 1.72 14.39 -1.38
CA GLU A 76 2.24 15.41 -0.48
C GLU A 76 3.68 15.10 -0.07
N TRP A 77 4.02 13.84 0.18
CA TRP A 77 5.39 13.45 0.51
C TRP A 77 6.36 13.73 -0.65
N ARG A 78 5.99 13.40 -1.89
CA ARG A 78 6.79 13.73 -3.09
C ARG A 78 6.98 15.23 -3.28
N LYS A 79 5.99 16.03 -2.91
CA LYS A 79 6.06 17.50 -3.01
C LYS A 79 7.07 18.12 -2.04
N TYR A 80 7.21 17.58 -0.83
CA TYR A 80 8.13 18.13 0.19
C TYR A 80 9.50 17.46 0.21
N GLN A 81 9.68 16.29 -0.42
CA GLN A 81 10.99 15.70 -0.70
C GLN A 81 11.67 16.35 -1.92
N SER A 82 11.78 17.69 -1.91
CA SER A 82 12.62 18.44 -2.84
C SER A 82 14.10 18.15 -2.53
N ASP A 83 14.87 17.87 -3.57
CA ASP A 83 16.23 17.30 -3.54
C ASP A 83 17.13 17.85 -2.43
N SER A 84 17.56 16.95 -1.53
CA SER A 84 18.72 17.20 -0.68
C SER A 84 19.97 17.05 -1.54
N CYS A 85 20.40 18.12 -2.18
CA CYS A 85 21.67 18.14 -2.92
C CYS A 85 22.82 18.17 -1.90
N TYR A 86 23.54 17.05 -1.77
CA TYR A 86 24.76 17.00 -0.98
C TYR A 86 25.88 17.69 -1.77
N THR A 87 26.26 18.91 -1.37
CA THR A 87 27.45 19.57 -1.90
C THR A 87 28.69 18.91 -1.28
N ASN A 88 29.63 18.47 -2.12
CA ASN A 88 31.01 18.34 -1.67
C ASN A 88 31.69 19.70 -1.80
N GLU A 89 32.79 19.94 -1.07
CA GLU A 89 33.51 21.23 -1.06
C GLU A 89 34.14 21.62 -2.42
N ALA A 90 33.92 20.84 -3.49
CA ALA A 90 34.60 20.96 -4.78
C ALA A 90 33.70 21.35 -5.97
N ASN A 91 32.65 22.14 -5.74
CA ASN A 91 31.92 22.94 -6.75
C ASN A 91 30.78 22.22 -7.52
N ASP A 92 29.56 22.41 -7.00
CA ASP A 92 28.34 22.94 -7.66
C ASP A 92 27.73 22.29 -8.92
N PHE A 93 27.37 21.00 -8.89
CA PHE A 93 26.27 20.52 -9.74
C PHE A 93 25.36 19.53 -9.03
N CYS A 94 24.07 19.88 -8.96
CA CYS A 94 22.99 18.90 -8.80
C CYS A 94 22.67 18.39 -10.22
N LEU A 95 22.85 17.10 -10.45
CA LEU A 95 22.51 16.43 -11.72
C LEU A 95 21.00 16.34 -11.91
#